data_AF-A0A9C5ZKK2-F1
#
_entry.id   AF-A0A9C5ZKK2-F1
#
_cell.length_a   1.000
_cell.length_b   1.000
_cell.length_c   1.000
_cell.angle_alpha   90.00
_cell.angle_beta   90.00
_cell.angle_gamma   90.00
#
_symmetry.space_group_name_H-M   'P 1'
#
loop_
_entity.id
_entity.type
_entity.pdbx_description
1 polymer ?
#
loop_
_entity_poly.entity_id
_entity_poly.type
_entity_poly.pdbx_seq_one_letter_code
_entity_poly.pdbx_strand_id
1 'polypeptide(L)'
;MLGVKFIIILALFGAITSAADQGYLDSRNKLIKRGRRHSLGGKLELTEKEKEVNRIFMKHKINELSLAFNDTSQNSPAMHFFKAKDVIENNLLLRVLFSNFRMHCNLHIV
;
A
#
# COMPACT_ATOMS: atom_id res chain seq x y z
N MET A 1 38.11 -30.57 -22.54
CA MET A 1 37.84 -29.13 -22.80
C MET A 1 36.36 -28.79 -23.08
N LEU A 2 35.46 -29.78 -23.25
CA LEU A 2 34.04 -29.53 -23.55
C LEU A 2 33.23 -29.12 -22.30
N GLY A 3 33.51 -29.72 -21.13
CA GLY A 3 32.80 -29.43 -19.88
C GLY A 3 32.99 -28.00 -19.36
N VAL A 4 34.20 -27.43 -19.51
CA VAL A 4 34.50 -26.05 -19.10
C VAL A 4 33.74 -25.05 -19.97
N LYS A 5 33.63 -25.31 -21.28
CA LYS A 5 32.83 -24.48 -22.20
C LYS A 5 31.34 -24.51 -21.84
N PHE A 6 30.82 -25.67 -21.43
CA PHE A 6 29.43 -25.81 -20.99
C PHE A 6 29.14 -25.01 -19.71
N ILE A 7 30.04 -25.03 -18.73
CA ILE A 7 29.90 -24.25 -17.50
C ILE A 7 29.92 -22.74 -17.78
N ILE A 8 30.80 -22.27 -18.68
CA ILE A 8 30.86 -20.87 -19.08
C ILE A 8 29.56 -20.42 -19.77
N ILE A 9 29.00 -21.26 -20.65
CA ILE A 9 27.73 -20.97 -21.33
C ILE A 9 26.57 -20.91 -20.32
N LEU A 10 26.53 -21.83 -19.35
CA LEU A 10 25.49 -21.84 -18.31
C LEU A 10 25.58 -20.59 -17.41
N ALA A 11 26.80 -20.18 -17.03
CA ALA A 11 27.04 -18.99 -16.23
C ALA A 11 26.65 -17.69 -16.96
N LEU A 12 26.97 -17.60 -18.26
CA LEU A 12 26.54 -16.48 -19.11
C LEU A 12 25.02 -16.40 -19.23
N PHE A 13 24.35 -17.54 -19.41
CA PHE A 13 22.88 -17.58 -19.49
C PHE A 13 22.23 -17.12 -18.17
N GLY A 14 22.74 -17.56 -17.01
CA GLY A 14 22.27 -17.11 -15.70
C GLY A 14 22.55 -15.63 -15.40
N ALA A 15 23.65 -15.08 -15.90
CA ALA A 15 23.95 -13.65 -15.78
C ALA A 15 23.00 -12.79 -16.63
N ILE A 16 22.65 -13.24 -17.83
CA ILE A 16 21.72 -12.52 -18.72
C ILE A 16 20.29 -12.52 -18.15
N THR A 17 19.82 -13.64 -17.59
CA THR A 17 18.48 -13.72 -16.99
C THR A 17 18.32 -12.88 -15.73
N SER A 18 19.34 -12.82 -14.86
CA SER A 18 19.32 -11.98 -13.65
C SER A 18 19.38 -10.47 -13.96
N ALA A 19 20.15 -10.07 -14.98
CA ALA A 19 20.19 -8.68 -15.42
C ALA A 19 18.84 -8.20 -16.00
N ALA A 20 18.13 -9.07 -16.74
CA ALA A 20 16.79 -8.79 -17.25
C ALA A 20 15.77 -8.60 -16.12
N ASP A 21 15.87 -9.41 -15.06
CA ASP A 21 15.02 -9.29 -13.87
C ASP A 21 15.27 -7.97 -13.12
N GLN A 22 16.52 -7.55 -12.95
CA GLN A 22 16.85 -6.29 -12.29
C GLN A 22 16.32 -5.06 -13.06
N GLY A 23 16.44 -5.05 -14.39
CA GLY A 23 15.91 -3.96 -15.23
C GLY A 23 14.39 -3.82 -15.13
N TYR A 24 13.68 -4.95 -15.01
CA TYR A 24 12.24 -4.97 -14.74
C TYR A 24 11.92 -4.43 -13.34
N LEU A 25 12.60 -4.91 -12.30
CA LEU A 25 12.38 -4.47 -10.92
C LEU A 25 12.62 -2.98 -10.74
N ASP A 26 13.66 -2.43 -11.35
CA ASP A 26 13.96 -0.99 -11.33
C ASP A 26 12.85 -0.17 -12.00
N SER A 27 12.37 -0.64 -13.16
CA SER A 27 11.29 0.02 -13.89
C SER A 27 9.98 -0.01 -13.09
N ARG A 28 9.66 -1.15 -12.47
CA ARG A 28 8.52 -1.32 -11.57
C ARG A 28 8.61 -0.37 -10.37
N ASN A 29 9.78 -0.30 -9.73
CA ASN A 29 10.00 0.57 -8.57
C ASN A 29 9.90 2.06 -8.94
N LYS A 30 10.39 2.45 -10.11
CA LYS A 30 10.22 3.82 -10.64
C LYS A 30 8.75 4.17 -10.83
N LEU A 31 7.94 3.26 -11.39
CA LEU A 31 6.50 3.46 -11.57
C LEU A 31 5.76 3.58 -10.22
N ILE A 32 6.03 2.70 -9.26
CA ILE A 32 5.43 2.75 -7.93
C ILE A 32 5.82 4.04 -7.20
N LYS A 33 7.08 4.47 -7.28
CA LYS A 33 7.54 5.72 -6.67
C LYS A 33 6.88 6.93 -7.32
N ARG A 34 6.73 6.93 -8.65
CA ARG A 34 6.01 7.97 -9.39
C ARG A 34 4.55 8.04 -8.93
N GLY A 35 3.84 6.91 -8.92
CA GLY A 35 2.44 6.86 -8.46
C GLY A 35 2.25 7.43 -7.05
N ARG A 36 3.08 7.02 -6.10
CA ARG A 36 3.06 7.55 -4.71
C ARG A 36 3.30 9.06 -4.62
N ARG A 37 4.11 9.64 -5.51
CA ARG A 37 4.40 11.08 -5.51
C ARG A 37 3.28 11.92 -6.14
N HIS A 38 2.51 11.33 -7.05
CA HIS A 38 1.40 11.99 -7.73
C HIS A 38 0.05 11.81 -7.03
N SER A 39 -0.06 10.94 -6.03
CA SER A 39 -1.26 10.84 -5.21
C SER A 39 -1.47 12.10 -4.37
N LEU A 40 -2.71 12.34 -3.96
CA LEU A 40 -3.06 13.41 -3.02
C LEU A 40 -2.18 13.32 -1.76
N GLY A 41 -1.57 14.45 -1.38
CA GLY A 41 -0.63 14.50 -0.25
C GLY A 41 0.73 13.80 -0.46
N GLY A 42 0.99 13.21 -1.63
CA GLY A 42 2.20 12.40 -1.90
C GLY A 42 3.53 13.16 -1.94
N LYS A 43 3.49 14.49 -1.88
CA LYS A 43 4.67 15.37 -1.77
C LYS A 43 4.84 15.97 -0.37
N LEU A 44 3.95 15.64 0.57
CA LEU A 44 4.07 16.10 1.95
C LEU A 44 5.23 15.37 2.63
N GLU A 45 6.12 16.13 3.24
CA GLU A 45 7.21 15.60 4.05
C GLU A 45 6.72 15.46 5.49
N LEU A 46 6.65 14.22 5.98
CA LEU A 46 6.21 13.92 7.34
C LEU A 46 7.36 14.09 8.33
N THR A 47 7.07 14.67 9.49
CA THR A 47 7.97 14.67 10.65
C THR A 47 8.11 13.25 11.23
N GLU A 48 9.13 13.00 12.07
CA GLU A 48 9.32 11.68 12.69
C GLU A 48 8.12 11.23 13.54
N LYS A 49 7.45 12.17 14.23
CA LYS A 49 6.23 11.87 14.98
C LYS A 49 5.08 11.47 14.05
N GLU A 50 4.90 12.18 12.94
CA GLU A 50 3.86 11.86 11.96
C GLU A 50 4.14 10.55 11.23
N LYS A 51 5.42 10.23 10.96
CA LYS A 51 5.82 8.93 10.41
C LYS A 51 5.43 7.78 11.33
N GLU A 52 5.64 7.94 12.64
CA GLU A 52 5.27 6.91 13.62
C GLU A 52 3.76 6.73 13.71
N VAL A 53 3.01 7.84 13.77
CA VAL A 53 1.53 7.78 13.73
C VAL A 53 1.04 7.14 12.44
N ASN A 54 1.60 7.52 11.29
CA ASN A 54 1.28 6.93 9.99
C ASN A 54 1.60 5.43 9.95
N ARG A 55 2.70 4.98 10.56
CA ARG A 55 3.06 3.56 10.65
C ARG A 55 2.02 2.76 11.43
N ILE A 56 1.60 3.26 12.59
CA ILE A 56 0.55 2.63 13.42
C ILE A 56 -0.77 2.61 12.65
N PHE A 57 -1.16 3.74 12.06
CA PHE A 57 -2.40 3.87 11.29
C PHE A 57 -2.43 2.91 10.10
N MET A 58 -1.36 2.86 9.30
CA MET A 58 -1.26 1.96 8.16
C MET A 58 -1.25 0.49 8.56
N LYS A 59 -0.67 0.13 9.71
CA LYS A 59 -0.72 -1.24 10.24
C LYS A 59 -2.17 -1.69 10.47
N HIS A 60 -2.98 -0.86 11.13
CA HIS A 60 -4.39 -1.18 11.32
C HIS A 60 -5.15 -1.24 9.99
N LYS A 61 -4.82 -0.36 9.03
CA LYS A 61 -5.51 -0.29 7.74
C LYS A 61 -5.28 -1.54 6.91
N ILE A 62 -4.03 -2.00 6.88
CA ILE A 62 -3.67 -3.23 6.19
C ILE A 62 -4.37 -4.42 6.85
N ASN A 63 -4.42 -4.47 8.19
CA ASN A 63 -5.12 -5.54 8.90
C ASN A 63 -6.62 -5.59 8.57
N GLU A 64 -7.30 -4.44 8.56
CA GLU A 64 -8.71 -4.35 8.15
C GLU A 64 -8.90 -4.86 6.71
N LEU A 65 -8.06 -4.41 5.77
CA LEU A 65 -8.12 -4.85 4.38
C LEU A 65 -7.85 -6.35 4.23
N SER A 66 -6.94 -6.92 5.02
CA SER A 66 -6.67 -8.36 5.03
C SER A 66 -7.87 -9.16 5.55
N LEU A 67 -8.56 -8.68 6.59
CA LEU A 67 -9.80 -9.29 7.08
C LEU A 67 -10.90 -9.22 6.02
N ALA A 68 -11.08 -8.05 5.40
CA ALA A 68 -12.05 -7.81 4.33
C ALA A 68 -11.78 -8.62 3.05
N PHE A 69 -10.52 -8.96 2.79
CA PHE A 69 -10.13 -9.83 1.67
C PHE A 69 -10.58 -11.28 1.90
N ASN A 70 -10.50 -11.76 3.15
CA ASN A 70 -10.92 -13.11 3.51
C ASN A 70 -12.44 -13.21 3.69
N ASP A 71 -13.07 -12.17 4.24
CA ASP A 71 -14.51 -12.07 4.45
C ASP A 71 -15.04 -10.75 3.90
N THR A 72 -15.69 -10.84 2.74
CA THR A 72 -16.28 -9.68 2.06
C THR A 72 -17.34 -8.96 2.91
N SER A 73 -17.92 -9.61 3.92
CA SER A 73 -18.85 -8.98 4.85
C SER A 73 -18.18 -8.00 5.83
N GLN A 74 -16.85 -8.01 5.91
CA GLN A 74 -16.08 -7.04 6.69
C GLN A 74 -15.64 -5.83 5.86
N ASN A 75 -15.89 -5.83 4.55
CA ASN A 75 -15.50 -4.74 3.66
C ASN A 75 -16.51 -3.59 3.71
N SER A 76 -16.47 -2.81 4.80
CA SER A 76 -17.44 -1.73 5.05
C SER A 76 -17.60 -0.73 3.88
N PRO A 77 -16.56 -0.33 3.12
CA PRO A 77 -16.72 0.56 1.97
C PRO A 77 -17.44 -0.07 0.77
N ALA A 78 -17.47 -1.40 0.66
CA ALA A 78 -18.18 -2.11 -0.41
C ALA A 78 -19.67 -2.34 -0.07
N MET A 79 -20.08 -2.05 1.16
CA MET A 79 -21.45 -2.20 1.64
C MET A 79 -22.26 -0.92 1.45
N HIS A 80 -23.58 -1.08 1.36
CA HIS A 80 -24.49 0.06 1.48
C HIS A 80 -24.32 0.72 2.87
N PHE A 81 -24.25 2.05 2.91
CA PHE A 81 -23.93 2.80 4.13
C PHE A 81 -24.77 2.41 5.35
N PHE A 82 -26.10 2.28 5.20
CA PHE A 82 -26.98 1.88 6.32
C PHE A 82 -26.64 0.51 6.94
N LYS A 83 -26.09 -0.43 6.16
CA LYS A 83 -25.61 -1.72 6.68
C LYS A 83 -24.19 -1.61 7.24
N ALA A 84 -23.38 -0.76 6.62
CA ALA A 84 -22.00 -0.53 7.00
C ALA A 84 -21.87 0.27 8.31
N LYS A 85 -22.85 1.09 8.68
CA LYS A 85 -22.81 2.01 9.82
C LYS A 85 -22.34 1.32 11.11
N ASP A 86 -22.96 0.19 11.46
CA ASP A 86 -22.62 -0.53 12.69
C ASP A 86 -21.20 -1.11 12.64
N VAL A 87 -20.76 -1.56 11.47
CA VAL A 87 -19.38 -2.04 11.24
C VAL A 87 -18.38 -0.89 11.34
N ILE A 88 -18.72 0.28 10.80
CA ILE A 88 -17.90 1.50 10.81
C ILE A 88 -17.72 2.04 12.23
N GLU A 89 -18.78 2.11 13.03
CA GLU A 89 -18.75 2.65 14.40
C GLU A 89 -17.96 1.77 15.38
N ASN A 90 -17.92 0.47 15.10
CA ASN A 90 -17.16 -0.52 15.88
C ASN A 90 -15.70 -0.64 15.42
N ASN A 91 -15.34 -0.08 14.27
CA ASN A 91 -13.96 -0.12 13.77
C ASN A 91 -13.08 0.94 14.44
N LEU A 92 -12.01 0.48 15.08
CA LEU A 92 -11.01 1.32 15.76
C LEU A 92 -10.41 2.39 14.82
N LEU A 93 -10.13 2.06 13.56
CA LEU A 93 -9.53 2.99 12.61
C LEU A 93 -10.42 4.18 12.29
N LEU A 94 -11.68 3.87 12.00
CA LEU A 94 -12.67 4.88 11.64
C LEU A 94 -13.04 5.72 12.84
N ARG A 95 -13.09 5.14 14.04
CA ARG A 95 -13.19 5.92 15.29
C ARG A 95 -12.04 6.89 15.46
N VAL A 96 -10.79 6.46 15.24
CA VAL A 96 -9.63 7.36 15.32
C VAL A 96 -9.74 8.47 14.27
N LEU A 97 -10.16 8.14 13.06
CA LEU A 97 -10.35 9.11 11.98
C LEU A 97 -11.43 10.15 12.31
N PHE A 98 -12.63 9.71 12.70
CA PHE A 98 -13.77 10.59 12.94
C PHE A 98 -13.68 11.37 14.25
N SER A 99 -12.96 10.88 15.26
CA SER A 99 -12.88 11.54 16.57
C SER A 99 -11.61 12.37 16.79
N ASN A 100 -10.48 12.03 16.16
CA ASN A 100 -9.19 12.67 16.46
C ASN A 100 -8.62 13.51 15.31
N PHE A 101 -9.06 13.33 14.07
CA PHE A 101 -8.58 14.18 12.98
C PHE A 101 -9.38 15.48 12.91
N ARG A 102 -8.65 16.60 12.88
CA ARG A 102 -9.25 17.93 12.72
C ARG A 102 -9.60 18.16 11.25
N MET A 103 -10.86 17.96 10.90
CA MET A 103 -11.38 18.39 9.60
C MET A 103 -11.63 19.91 9.63
N HIS A 104 -11.02 20.65 8.72
CA HIS A 104 -10.94 22.12 8.79
C HIS A 104 -12.24 22.82 8.35
N CYS A 105 -12.87 22.39 7.26
CA CYS A 105 -14.06 23.05 6.71
C CYS A 105 -14.98 22.02 6.04
N ASN A 106 -16.30 22.15 6.26
CA ASN A 106 -17.32 21.42 5.50
C ASN A 106 -17.81 22.29 4.35
N LEU A 107 -17.19 22.13 3.18
CA LEU A 107 -17.44 22.97 2.00
C LEU A 107 -18.75 22.63 1.27
N HIS A 108 -19.38 21.50 1.59
CA HIS A 108 -20.59 21.02 0.95
C HIS A 108 -21.48 20.34 1.99
N ILE A 109 -22.37 21.13 2.61
CA ILE A 109 -23.49 20.65 3.42
C ILE A 109 -24.74 21.01 2.61
N VAL A 110 -25.44 19.99 2.14
CA VAL A 110 -26.71 20.13 1.38
C VAL A 110 -27.84 19.64 2.26
#